data_AF-A0A1X0RU57-F1
#
_entry.id   AF-A0A1X0RU57-F1
#
_cell.length_a   1.000
_cell.length_b   1.000
_cell.length_c   1.000
_cell.angle_alpha   90.00
_cell.angle_beta   90.00
_cell.angle_gamma   90.00
#
_symmetry.space_group_name_H-M   'P 1'
#
loop_
_entity.id
_entity.type
_entity.pdbx_description
1 polymer ?
#
loop_
_entity_poly.entity_id
_entity_poly.type
_entity_poly.pdbx_seq_one_letter_code
_entity_poly.pdbx_strand_id
1 'polypeptide(L)'
;MNTGLVQSLYFKTTKGRSKLTEEAVQLVDEDEKVKDAPLVLKASNTLEQKASRKERQQEREKTTGKDWFDMPRPEITPELKRELQILKMRHVLDRKRHYKKMGKKEDPKYFQVGTIIEGPTEFYSARLTKKERKQTIIDELLANEEQKQYYKRKYSEVSTRTNSGGKRDYKKLKAQRKVRY
;
A
#
# COMPACT_ATOMS: atom_id res chain seq x y z
N MET A 1 5.50 -71.75 36.49
CA MET A 1 4.67 -71.36 35.32
C MET A 1 5.24 -70.06 34.78
N ASN A 2 5.78 -70.08 33.56
CA ASN A 2 6.30 -68.90 32.87
C ASN A 2 5.14 -67.96 32.55
N THR A 3 4.98 -66.87 33.31
CA THR A 3 4.12 -65.76 32.90
C THR A 3 4.98 -64.82 32.07
N GLY A 4 4.78 -64.91 30.76
CA GLY A 4 5.49 -64.16 29.75
C GLY A 4 5.52 -62.66 30.06
N LEU A 5 6.74 -62.13 29.98
CA LEU A 5 7.10 -60.74 29.77
C LEU A 5 6.12 -60.05 28.81
N VAL A 6 5.17 -59.30 29.35
CA VAL A 6 4.57 -58.17 28.62
C VAL A 6 5.33 -56.94 29.07
N GLN A 7 6.60 -56.84 28.66
CA GLN A 7 7.34 -55.59 28.73
C GLN A 7 6.73 -54.66 27.69
N SER A 8 5.96 -53.68 28.15
CA SER A 8 5.54 -52.56 27.31
C SER A 8 6.80 -51.78 26.93
N LEU A 9 7.22 -51.88 25.66
CA LEU A 9 8.47 -51.30 25.14
C LEU A 9 8.60 -49.78 25.36
N TYR A 10 7.49 -49.07 25.57
CA TYR A 10 7.47 -47.60 25.57
C TYR A 10 6.85 -46.95 26.81
N PHE A 11 5.99 -47.64 27.58
CA PHE A 11 5.23 -47.03 28.67
C PHE A 11 5.26 -47.89 29.93
N LYS A 12 5.51 -47.30 31.10
CA LYS A 12 5.42 -47.95 32.41
C LYS A 12 4.34 -47.27 33.25
N THR A 13 3.41 -48.06 33.79
CA THR A 13 2.38 -47.57 34.73
C THR A 13 2.93 -47.58 36.15
N THR A 14 2.94 -46.41 36.80
CA THR A 14 3.25 -46.28 38.22
C THR A 14 2.19 -45.43 38.90
N LYS A 15 1.57 -45.95 39.98
CA LYS A 15 0.54 -45.24 40.76
C LYS A 15 -0.59 -44.63 39.90
N GLY A 16 -1.06 -45.35 38.88
CA GLY A 16 -2.16 -44.93 38.01
C GLY A 16 -1.83 -43.85 36.96
N ARG A 17 -0.57 -43.43 36.83
CA ARG A 17 -0.09 -42.57 35.73
C ARG A 17 0.87 -43.36 34.83
N SER A 18 0.60 -43.33 33.54
CA SER A 18 1.47 -43.89 32.50
C SER A 18 2.60 -42.91 32.21
N LYS A 19 3.85 -43.34 32.36
CA LYS A 19 5.05 -42.56 31.98
C LYS A 19 5.83 -43.29 30.89
N LEU A 20 6.50 -42.54 30.01
CA LEU A 20 7.42 -43.12 29.02
C LEU A 20 8.64 -43.73 29.73
N THR A 21 9.18 -44.83 29.20
CA THR A 21 10.42 -45.44 29.70
C THR A 21 11.63 -44.66 29.18
N GLU A 22 12.42 -44.10 30.11
CA GLU A 22 13.61 -43.27 29.81
C GLU A 22 14.66 -43.99 28.96
N GLU A 23 14.75 -45.33 29.06
CA GLU A 23 15.65 -46.17 28.27
C GLU A 23 15.28 -46.25 26.77
N ALA A 24 14.02 -46.01 26.41
CA ALA A 24 13.54 -46.19 25.04
C ALA A 24 13.21 -44.88 24.31
N VAL A 25 12.70 -43.87 25.03
CA VAL A 25 12.32 -42.56 24.46
C VAL A 25 12.64 -41.45 25.46
N GLN A 26 13.50 -40.51 25.05
CA GLN A 26 13.85 -39.33 25.83
C GLN A 26 13.34 -38.06 25.13
N LEU A 27 12.66 -37.18 25.88
CA LEU A 27 12.31 -35.83 25.45
C LEU A 27 13.51 -34.93 25.75
N VAL A 28 14.06 -34.29 24.72
CA VAL A 28 15.30 -33.48 24.81
C VAL A 28 15.01 -32.10 24.22
N ASP A 29 15.39 -31.05 24.95
CA ASP A 29 15.37 -29.67 24.46
C ASP A 29 16.49 -29.44 23.43
N GLU A 30 16.28 -28.56 22.44
CA GLU A 30 17.13 -28.47 21.22
C GLU A 30 18.64 -28.28 21.45
N ASP A 31 19.07 -27.86 22.65
CA ASP A 31 20.47 -27.52 22.96
C ASP A 31 21.28 -28.65 23.66
N GLU A 32 20.67 -29.79 23.99
CA GLU A 32 21.39 -30.90 24.64
C GLU A 32 21.71 -32.06 23.67
N LYS A 33 22.98 -32.47 23.64
CA LYS A 33 23.44 -33.67 22.91
C LYS A 33 23.31 -34.90 23.79
N VAL A 34 22.31 -35.72 23.52
CA VAL A 34 22.16 -37.06 24.12
C VAL A 34 22.94 -38.09 23.30
N LYS A 35 23.62 -39.03 23.98
CA LYS A 35 24.49 -40.01 23.35
C LYS A 35 23.86 -41.38 23.07
N ASP A 36 22.79 -41.82 23.74
CA ASP A 36 22.40 -43.24 23.68
C ASP A 36 20.87 -43.51 23.72
N ALA A 37 20.07 -42.82 22.90
CA ALA A 37 18.64 -43.12 22.72
C ALA A 37 18.28 -43.41 21.24
N PRO A 38 17.50 -44.47 20.94
CA PRO A 38 17.21 -44.89 19.55
C PRO A 38 16.18 -44.01 18.80
N LEU A 39 15.34 -43.25 19.51
CA LEU A 39 14.34 -42.35 18.92
C LEU A 39 14.27 -41.04 19.72
N VAL A 40 14.76 -39.96 19.12
CA VAL A 40 14.70 -38.60 19.68
C VAL A 40 13.54 -37.85 19.02
N LEU A 41 12.44 -37.68 19.77
CA LEU A 41 11.36 -36.80 19.36
C LEU A 41 11.72 -35.39 19.81
N LYS A 42 12.17 -34.56 18.85
CA LYS A 42 12.36 -33.14 19.10
C LYS A 42 11.00 -32.52 19.38
N ALA A 43 10.81 -31.99 20.58
CA ALA A 43 9.67 -31.14 20.85
C ALA A 43 9.87 -29.89 20.00
N SER A 44 9.20 -29.81 18.84
CA SER A 44 9.08 -28.55 18.13
C SER A 44 8.24 -27.66 19.02
N ASN A 45 8.90 -26.91 19.89
CA ASN A 45 8.34 -25.73 20.53
C ASN A 45 8.12 -24.68 19.43
N THR A 46 7.27 -24.98 18.45
CA THR A 46 6.58 -24.02 17.60
C THR A 46 5.51 -23.32 18.44
N LEU A 47 5.87 -22.94 19.67
CA LEU A 47 5.15 -21.97 20.46
C LEU A 47 5.35 -20.68 19.67
N GLU A 48 4.32 -20.29 18.93
CA GLU A 48 4.18 -19.03 18.20
C GLU A 48 5.16 -18.00 18.76
N GLN A 49 6.30 -17.81 18.09
CA GLN A 49 7.27 -16.81 18.53
C GLN A 49 6.51 -15.50 18.61
N LYS A 50 6.28 -15.02 19.84
CA LYS A 50 5.45 -13.85 20.09
C LYS A 50 6.13 -12.71 19.35
N ALA A 51 5.53 -12.28 18.24
CA ALA A 51 6.06 -11.22 17.39
C ALA A 51 6.56 -10.07 18.26
N SER A 52 7.77 -9.60 17.96
CA SER A 52 8.40 -8.51 18.69
C SER A 52 7.47 -7.30 18.74
N ARG A 53 7.57 -6.47 19.78
CA ARG A 53 6.75 -5.24 19.88
C ARG A 53 6.84 -4.38 18.61
N LYS A 54 8.01 -4.37 17.95
CA LYS A 54 8.26 -3.67 16.69
C LYS A 54 7.52 -4.30 15.52
N GLU A 55 7.54 -5.62 15.39
CA GLU A 55 6.85 -6.35 14.31
C GLU A 55 5.34 -6.15 14.41
N ARG A 56 4.77 -6.26 15.62
CA ARG A 56 3.35 -5.97 15.88
C ARG A 56 2.98 -4.53 15.53
N GLN A 57 3.87 -3.58 15.78
CA GLN A 57 3.64 -2.19 15.40
C GLN A 57 3.66 -2.01 13.88
N GLN A 58 4.62 -2.63 13.18
CA GLN A 58 4.65 -2.60 11.72
C GLN A 58 3.42 -3.23 11.09
N GLU A 59 2.95 -4.36 11.61
CA GLU A 59 1.71 -5.01 11.18
C GLU A 59 0.49 -4.10 11.39
N ARG A 60 0.41 -3.44 12.56
CA ARG A 60 -0.64 -2.44 12.81
C ARG A 60 -0.53 -1.23 11.89
N GLU A 61 0.66 -0.81 11.51
CA GLU A 61 0.83 0.35 10.63
C GLU A 61 0.46 0.07 9.17
N LYS A 62 0.43 -1.20 8.75
CA LYS A 62 0.00 -1.61 7.39
C LYS A 62 -1.49 -1.35 7.15
N THR A 63 -2.29 -1.28 8.21
CA THR A 63 -3.74 -1.24 8.12
C THR A 63 -4.33 -0.18 9.08
N THR A 64 -5.49 0.41 8.78
CA THR A 64 -6.15 1.37 9.70
C THR A 64 -6.69 0.72 10.97
N GLY A 65 -6.91 -0.58 10.96
CA GLY A 65 -7.46 -1.40 12.03
C GLY A 65 -8.96 -1.67 11.86
N LYS A 66 -9.50 -2.48 12.80
CA LYS A 66 -10.87 -2.99 12.77
C LYS A 66 -11.94 -1.89 12.78
N ASP A 67 -11.66 -0.76 13.44
CA ASP A 67 -12.59 0.38 13.53
C ASP A 67 -12.86 1.02 12.17
N TRP A 68 -11.94 0.85 11.21
CA TRP A 68 -12.08 1.34 9.85
C TRP A 68 -11.82 0.24 8.82
N PHE A 69 -12.50 -0.89 9.02
CA PHE A 69 -12.59 -2.03 8.10
C PHE A 69 -11.25 -2.48 7.50
N ASP A 70 -10.19 -2.37 8.30
CA ASP A 70 -8.86 -2.84 7.92
C ASP A 70 -8.36 -2.29 6.56
N MET A 71 -8.59 -1.00 6.28
CA MET A 71 -8.09 -0.35 5.07
C MET A 71 -6.55 -0.44 4.98
N PRO A 72 -5.99 -0.99 3.90
CA PRO A 72 -4.56 -1.15 3.73
C PRO A 72 -3.90 0.19 3.41
N ARG A 73 -2.62 0.30 3.77
CA ARG A 73 -1.74 1.39 3.36
C ARG A 73 -1.18 1.10 1.96
N PRO A 74 -1.57 1.84 0.93
CA PRO A 74 -1.04 1.62 -0.42
C PRO A 74 0.41 2.11 -0.53
N GLU A 75 1.16 1.49 -1.42
CA GLU A 75 2.48 1.97 -1.82
C GLU A 75 2.33 3.19 -2.76
N ILE A 76 3.06 4.26 -2.47
CA ILE A 76 2.96 5.51 -3.24
C ILE A 76 3.79 5.37 -4.52
N THR A 77 3.14 4.91 -5.59
CA THR A 77 3.70 4.93 -6.95
C THR A 77 3.72 6.36 -7.51
N PRO A 78 4.58 6.67 -8.49
CA PRO A 78 4.63 8.01 -9.10
C PRO A 78 3.36 8.37 -9.87
N GLU A 79 2.61 7.39 -10.36
CA GLU A 79 1.28 7.58 -10.97
C GLU A 79 0.29 8.05 -9.92
N LEU A 80 0.21 7.32 -8.82
CA LEU A 80 -0.74 7.60 -7.76
C LEU A 80 -0.45 8.92 -7.03
N LYS A 81 0.83 9.29 -6.92
CA LYS A 81 1.23 10.63 -6.44
C LYS A 81 0.68 11.75 -7.35
N ARG A 82 0.71 11.57 -8.67
CA ARG A 82 0.14 12.55 -9.62
C ARG A 82 -1.38 12.66 -9.47
N GLU A 83 -2.06 11.53 -9.25
CA GLU A 83 -3.50 11.52 -9.00
C GLU A 83 -3.88 12.27 -7.72
N LEU A 84 -3.18 12.00 -6.62
CA LEU A 84 -3.36 12.72 -5.35
C LEU A 84 -3.12 14.23 -5.51
N GLN A 85 -2.12 14.62 -6.30
CA GLN A 85 -1.86 16.02 -6.62
C GLN A 85 -3.02 16.66 -7.39
N ILE A 86 -3.59 15.95 -8.38
CA ILE A 86 -4.74 16.43 -9.15
C ILE A 86 -5.96 16.59 -8.23
N LEU A 87 -6.21 15.64 -7.32
CA LEU A 87 -7.29 15.76 -6.34
C LEU A 87 -7.13 16.98 -5.43
N LYS A 88 -5.91 17.28 -4.97
CA LYS A 88 -5.60 18.52 -4.22
C LYS A 88 -5.88 19.77 -5.07
N MET A 89 -5.52 19.73 -6.35
CA MET A 89 -5.68 20.83 -7.30
C MET A 89 -7.05 20.87 -7.99
N ARG A 90 -8.04 20.06 -7.58
CA ARG A 90 -9.36 19.96 -8.22
C ARG A 90 -10.09 21.30 -8.40
N HIS A 91 -9.82 22.26 -7.52
CA HIS A 91 -10.39 23.60 -7.56
C HIS A 91 -9.87 24.47 -8.73
N VAL A 92 -8.80 24.05 -9.40
CA VAL A 92 -8.20 24.75 -10.56
C VAL A 92 -8.58 24.07 -11.89
N LEU A 93 -8.99 22.80 -11.84
CA LEU A 93 -9.23 21.99 -13.05
C LEU A 93 -10.41 22.50 -13.86
N ASP A 94 -11.51 22.86 -13.20
CA ASP A 94 -12.71 23.36 -13.86
C ASP A 94 -13.06 24.76 -13.34
N ARG A 95 -13.19 25.72 -14.25
CA ARG A 95 -13.56 27.11 -13.94
C ARG A 95 -14.99 27.24 -13.43
N LYS A 96 -15.87 26.31 -13.77
CA LYS A 96 -17.28 26.33 -13.38
C LYS A 96 -17.53 25.63 -12.04
N ARG A 97 -16.59 24.79 -11.57
CA ARG A 97 -16.75 24.02 -10.32
C ARG A 97 -15.81 24.54 -9.24
N HIS A 98 -16.40 25.21 -8.26
CA HIS A 98 -15.66 25.76 -7.12
C HIS A 98 -15.74 24.80 -5.93
N TYR A 99 -14.60 24.20 -5.58
CA TYR A 99 -14.48 23.29 -4.43
C TYR A 99 -13.86 23.98 -3.21
N LYS A 100 -14.15 23.49 -2.00
CA LYS A 100 -13.39 23.85 -0.81
C LYS A 100 -11.92 23.51 -1.00
N LYS A 101 -11.04 24.47 -0.73
CA LYS A 101 -9.59 24.31 -0.85
C LYS A 101 -9.08 23.36 0.24
N MET A 102 -8.28 22.36 -0.15
CA MET A 102 -7.69 21.41 0.78
C MET A 102 -6.49 21.99 1.55
N GLY A 103 -5.92 23.11 1.07
CA GLY A 103 -4.75 23.75 1.69
C GLY A 103 -3.47 22.92 1.52
N LYS A 104 -2.48 23.15 2.40
CA LYS A 104 -1.20 22.41 2.44
C LYS A 104 -1.30 21.08 3.21
N LYS A 105 -2.48 20.44 3.22
CA LYS A 105 -2.66 19.17 3.93
C LYS A 105 -1.82 18.08 3.28
N GLU A 106 -1.24 17.23 4.13
CA GLU A 106 -0.53 16.03 3.70
C GLU A 106 -1.50 15.07 3.00
N ASP A 107 -0.93 14.19 2.17
CA ASP A 107 -1.71 13.11 1.56
C ASP A 107 -2.22 12.14 2.64
N PRO A 108 -3.43 11.58 2.49
CA PRO A 108 -3.93 10.62 3.44
C PRO A 108 -2.99 9.41 3.54
N LYS A 109 -2.72 8.93 4.76
CA LYS A 109 -1.85 7.78 5.00
C LYS A 109 -2.46 6.47 4.47
N TYR A 110 -3.78 6.34 4.56
CA TYR A 110 -4.54 5.17 4.13
C TYR A 110 -5.63 5.61 3.15
N PHE A 111 -5.69 4.96 2.00
CA PHE A 111 -6.69 5.20 0.97
C PHE A 111 -6.74 4.01 0.01
N GLN A 112 -7.84 3.94 -0.75
CA GLN A 112 -8.03 2.96 -1.81
C GLN A 112 -8.48 3.67 -3.07
N VAL A 113 -8.08 3.15 -4.23
CA VAL A 113 -8.58 3.58 -5.53
C VAL A 113 -9.65 2.58 -5.95
N GLY A 114 -10.83 3.09 -6.30
CA GLY A 114 -11.96 2.28 -6.72
C GLY A 114 -12.64 2.87 -7.95
N THR A 115 -13.38 2.03 -8.66
CA THR A 115 -14.16 2.42 -9.84
C THR A 115 -15.63 2.45 -9.49
N ILE A 116 -16.36 3.44 -10.00
CA ILE A 116 -17.80 3.57 -9.76
C ILE A 116 -18.53 2.48 -10.54
N ILE A 117 -19.36 1.69 -9.85
CA ILE A 117 -20.31 0.76 -10.49
C ILE A 117 -21.62 1.51 -10.67
N GLU A 118 -21.97 1.78 -11.92
CA GLU A 118 -23.18 2.52 -12.28
C GLU A 118 -24.45 1.74 -11.93
N GLY A 119 -25.49 2.45 -11.49
CA GLY A 119 -26.79 1.85 -11.18
C GLY A 119 -27.52 1.34 -12.43
N PRO A 120 -28.43 0.36 -12.29
CA PRO A 120 -29.17 -0.21 -13.42
C PRO A 120 -30.19 0.75 -14.04
N THR A 121 -30.45 1.91 -13.44
CA THR A 121 -31.46 2.87 -13.91
C THR A 121 -30.90 4.01 -14.75
N GLU A 122 -29.59 4.23 -14.76
CA GLU A 122 -28.95 5.40 -15.39
C GLU A 122 -28.14 5.03 -16.64
N PHE A 123 -28.83 4.59 -17.70
CA PHE A 123 -28.18 4.10 -18.92
C PHE A 123 -27.59 5.18 -19.83
N TYR A 124 -28.24 6.34 -19.96
CA TYR A 124 -27.92 7.32 -21.00
C TYR A 124 -27.22 8.59 -20.51
N SER A 125 -27.25 8.88 -19.20
CA SER A 125 -26.77 10.15 -18.64
C SER A 125 -25.45 10.01 -17.88
N ALA A 126 -25.42 9.15 -16.86
CA ALA A 126 -24.27 9.03 -15.97
C ALA A 126 -23.26 7.95 -16.41
N ARG A 127 -23.66 7.07 -17.32
CA ARG A 127 -22.86 5.94 -17.75
C ARG A 127 -21.83 6.32 -18.81
N LEU A 128 -20.56 6.02 -18.52
CA LEU A 128 -19.48 6.19 -19.49
C LEU A 128 -19.44 5.02 -20.46
N THR A 129 -19.24 5.32 -21.74
CA THR A 129 -19.01 4.28 -22.76
C THR A 129 -17.66 3.59 -22.53
N LYS A 130 -17.48 2.38 -23.09
CA LYS A 130 -16.22 1.63 -22.98
C LYS A 130 -14.99 2.42 -23.46
N LYS A 131 -15.17 3.34 -24.41
CA LYS A 131 -14.07 4.17 -24.95
C LYS A 131 -13.67 5.31 -24.02
N GLU A 132 -14.65 5.86 -23.29
CA GLU A 132 -14.44 6.97 -22.36
C GLU A 132 -13.85 6.49 -21.03
N ARG A 133 -14.19 5.27 -20.59
CA ARG A 133 -13.61 4.66 -19.39
C ARG A 133 -12.10 4.51 -19.53
N LYS A 134 -11.34 5.14 -18.64
CA LYS A 134 -9.87 4.99 -18.55
C LYS A 134 -9.48 4.31 -17.24
N GLN A 135 -8.19 3.98 -17.13
CA GLN A 135 -7.64 3.36 -15.93
C GLN A 135 -7.37 4.37 -14.82
N THR A 136 -6.94 5.59 -15.19
CA THR A 136 -6.56 6.64 -14.25
C THR A 136 -7.40 7.89 -14.42
N ILE A 137 -7.54 8.67 -13.34
CA ILE A 137 -8.26 9.96 -13.35
C ILE A 137 -7.57 10.95 -14.30
N ILE A 138 -6.23 10.84 -14.42
CA ILE A 138 -5.42 11.70 -15.28
C ILE A 138 -5.74 11.43 -16.75
N ASP A 139 -5.86 10.16 -17.13
CA ASP A 139 -6.16 9.79 -18.50
C ASP A 139 -7.55 10.26 -18.91
N GLU A 140 -8.53 10.22 -18.00
CA GLU A 140 -9.87 10.78 -18.25
C GLU A 140 -9.79 12.29 -18.48
N LEU A 141 -9.03 13.00 -17.64
CA LEU A 141 -8.83 14.44 -17.75
C LEU A 141 -8.14 14.84 -19.07
N LEU A 142 -7.16 14.04 -19.51
CA LEU A 142 -6.41 14.29 -20.75
C LEU A 142 -7.17 13.89 -22.01
N ALA A 143 -8.15 13.00 -21.90
CA ALA A 143 -9.01 12.61 -23.00
C ALA A 143 -9.98 13.73 -23.43
N ASN A 144 -10.31 14.66 -22.54
CA ASN A 144 -11.20 15.78 -22.85
C ASN A 144 -10.46 16.90 -23.61
N GLU A 145 -10.82 17.09 -24.87
CA GLU A 145 -10.16 18.05 -25.75
C GLU A 145 -10.43 19.51 -25.33
N GLU A 146 -11.64 19.85 -24.89
CA GLU A 146 -12.00 21.21 -24.47
C GLU A 146 -11.14 21.66 -23.28
N GLN A 147 -10.98 20.77 -22.29
CA GLN A 147 -10.15 21.01 -21.12
C GLN A 147 -8.68 21.18 -21.52
N LYS A 148 -8.18 20.34 -22.43
CA LYS A 148 -6.81 20.42 -22.95
C LYS A 148 -6.53 21.76 -23.65
N GLN A 149 -7.44 22.23 -24.49
CA GLN A 149 -7.33 23.53 -25.16
C GLN A 149 -7.30 24.68 -24.14
N TYR A 150 -8.19 24.62 -23.14
CA TYR A 150 -8.22 25.59 -22.06
C TYR A 150 -6.91 25.63 -21.27
N TYR A 151 -6.40 24.46 -20.84
CA TYR A 151 -5.15 24.37 -20.09
C TYR A 151 -3.97 24.89 -20.89
N LYS A 152 -3.89 24.56 -22.18
CA LYS A 152 -2.85 25.08 -23.08
C LYS A 152 -2.89 26.60 -23.16
N ARG A 153 -4.09 27.18 -23.40
CA ARG A 153 -4.27 28.63 -23.48
C ARG A 153 -3.87 29.32 -22.18
N LYS A 154 -4.38 28.84 -21.03
CA LYS A 154 -4.07 29.44 -19.72
C LYS A 154 -2.60 29.28 -19.36
N TYR A 155 -1.99 28.15 -19.67
CA TYR A 155 -0.56 27.95 -19.48
C TYR A 155 0.26 28.95 -20.28
N SER A 156 -0.05 29.15 -21.57
CA SER A 156 0.63 30.14 -22.40
C SER A 156 0.49 31.55 -21.84
N GLU A 157 -0.70 31.96 -21.43
CA GLU A 157 -0.96 33.27 -20.81
C GLU A 157 -0.17 33.47 -19.51
N VAL A 158 -0.16 32.45 -18.64
CA VAL A 158 0.63 32.49 -17.39
C VAL A 158 2.11 32.55 -17.72
N SER A 159 2.59 31.72 -18.66
CA SER A 159 3.98 31.69 -19.08
C SER A 159 4.43 33.05 -19.62
N THR A 160 3.68 33.66 -20.53
CA THR A 160 4.00 35.00 -21.07
C THR A 160 4.00 36.05 -19.98
N ARG A 161 3.04 36.02 -19.06
CA ARG A 161 2.96 36.95 -17.93
C ARG A 161 4.10 36.77 -16.94
N THR A 162 4.53 35.54 -16.67
CA THR A 162 5.65 35.26 -15.75
C THR A 162 7.00 35.56 -16.37
N ASN A 163 7.13 35.45 -17.69
CA ASN A 163 8.40 35.65 -18.41
C ASN A 163 8.57 37.07 -18.95
N SER A 164 7.49 37.88 -18.97
CA SER A 164 7.56 39.29 -19.35
C SER A 164 8.49 40.06 -18.41
N GLY A 165 9.35 40.90 -18.97
CA GLY A 165 10.38 41.63 -18.23
C GLY A 165 11.56 40.75 -17.80
N GLY A 166 11.58 39.47 -18.21
CA GLY A 166 12.64 38.53 -17.88
C GLY A 166 13.92 38.73 -18.70
N LYS A 167 14.85 37.78 -18.53
CA LYS A 167 16.15 37.80 -19.23
C LYS A 167 16.02 37.84 -20.75
N ARG A 168 14.96 37.25 -21.31
CA ARG A 168 14.71 37.25 -22.77
C ARG A 168 14.47 38.66 -23.29
N ASP A 169 13.63 39.43 -22.61
CA ASP A 169 13.31 40.81 -22.98
C ASP A 169 14.52 41.72 -22.81
N TYR A 170 15.29 41.53 -21.72
CA TYR A 170 16.55 42.24 -21.52
C TYR A 170 17.57 41.98 -22.64
N LYS A 171 17.76 40.71 -23.04
CA LYS A 171 18.65 40.35 -24.15
C LYS A 171 18.18 40.96 -25.48
N LYS A 172 16.87 40.98 -25.74
CA LYS A 172 16.28 41.60 -26.93
C LYS A 172 16.56 43.10 -26.98
N LEU A 173 16.39 43.80 -25.85
CA LEU A 173 16.72 45.23 -25.72
C LEU A 173 18.22 45.50 -25.97
N LYS A 174 19.11 44.68 -25.42
CA LYS A 174 20.55 44.80 -25.65
C LYS A 174 20.94 44.57 -27.11
N ALA A 175 20.34 43.57 -27.76
CA ALA A 175 20.55 43.31 -29.18
C ALA A 175 20.11 44.51 -30.04
N GLN A 176 18.93 45.09 -29.76
CA GLN A 176 18.46 46.30 -30.46
C GLN A 176 19.39 47.50 -30.27
N ARG A 177 19.98 47.66 -29.08
CA ARG A 177 20.96 48.73 -28.82
C ARG A 177 22.28 48.52 -29.58
N LYS A 178 22.71 47.27 -29.74
CA LYS A 178 23.95 46.93 -30.48
C LYS A 178 23.79 47.13 -31.99
N VAL A 179 22.59 46.93 -32.55
CA VAL A 179 22.32 47.11 -33.99
C VAL A 179 22.23 48.58 -34.41
N ARG A 180 22.04 49.51 -33.45
CA ARG A 180 21.93 50.96 -33.72
C ARG A 180 23.26 51.71 -33.74
N TYR A 181 24.38 51.05 -33.45
CA TYR A 181 25.74 51.56 -33.60
C TYR A 181 26.44 50.78 -34.70
#